data_AF-A0A9N7BF75-F1
#
_entry.id   AF-A0A9N7BF75-F1
#
_cell.length_a   1.000
_cell.length_b   1.000
_cell.length_c   1.000
_cell.angle_alpha   90.00
_cell.angle_beta   90.00
_cell.angle_gamma   90.00
#
_symmetry.space_group_name_H-M   'P 1'
#
loop_
_entity.id
_entity.type
_entity.pdbx_description
1 polymer ?
#
loop_
_entity_poly.entity_id
_entity_poly.type
_entity_poly.pdbx_seq_one_letter_code
_entity_poly.pdbx_strand_id
1 'polypeptide(L)'
;MPINRTDYCQFLTVRQKNYSLTYYAEHAKKCSHDVINRFLENEKYSPSLLWEHIKNDVVFAPNGYTIFDDTVLNKRNTKKIEIARSQYSGATGGITTSIGVVSLVYYNPDINRFWVIDYRIFSSRP
;
A
#
# COMPACT_ATOMS: atom_id res chain seq x y z
N MET A 1 6.36 25.32 2.61
CA MET A 1 4.93 24.99 2.36
C MET A 1 4.71 23.58 2.86
N PRO A 2 3.66 23.28 3.65
CA PRO A 2 3.40 21.92 4.10
C PRO A 2 3.09 21.03 2.90
N ILE A 3 3.61 19.80 2.90
CA ILE A 3 3.19 18.76 1.96
C ILE A 3 1.76 18.35 2.31
N ASN A 4 0.95 18.12 1.28
CA ASN A 4 -0.38 17.54 1.42
C ASN A 4 -0.44 16.16 0.73
N ARG A 5 -1.55 15.47 0.94
CA ARG A 5 -1.80 14.14 0.38
C ARG A 5 -1.66 14.09 -1.14
N THR A 6 -2.16 15.09 -1.85
CA THR A 6 -2.12 15.14 -3.33
C THR A 6 -0.68 15.18 -3.84
N ASP A 7 0.18 16.00 -3.24
CA ASP A 7 1.59 16.10 -3.61
C ASP A 7 2.31 14.75 -3.42
N TYR A 8 2.03 14.07 -2.30
CA TYR A 8 2.66 12.78 -1.99
C TYR A 8 2.14 11.65 -2.89
N CYS A 9 0.83 11.61 -3.18
CA CYS A 9 0.26 10.66 -4.13
C CYS A 9 0.87 10.82 -5.52
N GLN A 10 0.98 12.05 -6.02
CA GLN A 10 1.60 12.32 -7.32
C GLN A 10 3.06 11.85 -7.36
N PHE A 11 3.82 12.09 -6.29
CA PHE A 11 5.18 11.57 -6.16
C PHE A 11 5.22 10.04 -6.29
N LEU A 12 4.37 9.32 -5.55
CA LEU A 12 4.31 7.86 -5.61
C LEU A 12 3.89 7.34 -6.99
N THR A 13 2.93 7.99 -7.67
CA THR A 13 2.48 7.59 -9.00
C THR A 13 3.57 7.74 -10.06
N VAL A 14 4.33 8.84 -10.01
CA VAL A 14 5.39 9.12 -10.99
C VAL A 14 6.66 8.28 -10.70
N ARG A 15 6.90 7.92 -9.43
CA ARG A 15 8.17 7.29 -9.00
C ARG A 15 7.98 5.83 -8.60
N GLN A 16 7.96 4.96 -9.61
CA GLN A 16 7.81 3.52 -9.40
C GLN A 16 9.06 2.81 -8.84
N LYS A 17 10.27 3.38 -9.01
CA LYS A 17 11.54 2.74 -8.60
C LYS A 17 12.16 3.32 -7.33
N ASN A 18 12.24 4.65 -7.22
CA ASN A 18 12.86 5.34 -6.08
C ASN A 18 11.81 6.21 -5.37
N TYR A 19 11.19 5.62 -4.35
CA TYR A 19 10.13 6.23 -3.55
C TYR A 19 10.60 6.59 -2.12
N SER A 20 11.90 6.76 -1.91
CA SER A 20 12.43 7.15 -0.59
C SER A 20 12.08 8.61 -0.25
N LEU A 21 11.90 8.90 1.04
CA LEU A 21 11.53 10.24 1.50
C LEU A 21 12.66 11.24 1.32
N THR A 22 13.92 10.80 1.44
CA THR A 22 15.10 11.61 1.12
C THR A 22 15.10 12.01 -0.35
N TYR A 23 14.84 11.05 -1.24
CA TYR A 23 14.75 11.32 -2.67
C TYR A 23 13.64 12.32 -2.96
N TYR A 24 12.46 12.15 -2.34
CA TYR A 24 11.37 13.10 -2.50
C TYR A 24 11.76 14.51 -2.03
N ALA A 25 12.35 14.64 -0.85
CA ALA A 25 12.77 15.93 -0.29
C ALA A 25 13.78 16.66 -1.19
N GLU A 26 14.79 15.95 -1.70
CA GLU A 26 15.82 16.50 -2.60
C GLU A 26 15.23 17.03 -3.91
N HIS A 27 14.22 16.36 -4.47
CA HIS A 27 13.65 16.71 -5.76
C HIS A 27 12.49 17.70 -5.65
N ALA A 28 11.68 17.60 -4.59
CA ALA A 28 10.62 18.56 -4.33
C ALA A 28 11.19 19.93 -3.97
N LYS A 29 12.36 19.99 -3.29
CA LYS A 29 13.00 21.21 -2.78
C LYS A 29 12.07 22.13 -1.98
N LYS A 30 10.95 21.58 -1.49
CA LYS A 30 9.86 22.27 -0.78
C LYS A 30 9.87 22.02 0.72
N CYS A 31 10.49 20.92 1.16
CA CYS A 31 10.55 20.49 2.55
C CYS A 31 11.71 19.51 2.79
N SER A 32 12.04 19.26 4.06
CA SER A 32 12.96 18.18 4.44
C SER A 32 12.25 16.82 4.52
N HIS A 33 13.03 15.73 4.55
CA HIS A 33 12.50 14.39 4.74
C HIS A 33 11.80 14.21 6.10
N ASP A 34 12.21 14.95 7.14
CA ASP A 34 11.57 14.94 8.46
C ASP A 34 10.14 15.50 8.44
N VAL A 35 9.87 16.48 7.58
CA VAL A 35 8.52 17.01 7.39
C VAL A 35 7.62 15.94 6.76
N ILE A 36 8.15 15.18 5.81
CA ILE A 36 7.42 14.09 5.16
C ILE A 36 7.17 12.94 6.14
N ASN A 37 8.16 12.58 6.97
CA ASN A 37 7.98 11.59 8.04
C ASN A 37 6.82 11.98 8.97
N ARG A 38 6.85 13.21 9.51
CA ARG A 38 5.77 13.71 10.37
C ARG A 38 4.41 13.76 9.69
N PHE A 39 4.37 14.10 8.40
CA PHE A 39 3.14 14.05 7.62
C PHE A 39 2.58 12.61 7.59
N LEU A 40 3.40 11.62 7.29
CA LEU A 40 2.98 10.21 7.22
C LEU A 40 2.60 9.62 8.58
N GLU A 41 3.25 10.05 9.67
CA GLU A 41 2.93 9.61 11.03
C GLU A 41 1.56 10.12 11.51
N ASN A 42 1.16 11.31 11.07
CA ASN A 42 -0.10 11.93 11.49
C ASN A 42 -1.30 11.50 10.63
N GLU A 43 -1.05 11.07 9.40
CA GLU A 43 -2.10 10.60 8.48
C GLU A 43 -2.50 9.15 8.77
N LYS A 44 -3.80 8.86 8.78
CA LYS A 44 -4.34 7.50 8.94
C LYS A 44 -4.92 7.00 7.62
N TYR A 45 -4.22 6.04 7.02
CA TYR A 45 -4.68 5.34 5.81
C TYR A 45 -5.33 4.01 6.18
N SER A 46 -6.66 4.02 6.35
CA SER A 46 -7.44 2.82 6.65
C SER A 46 -7.93 2.13 5.37
N PRO A 47 -8.21 0.81 5.42
CA PRO A 47 -8.84 0.13 4.29
C PRO A 47 -10.25 0.68 3.97
N SER A 48 -10.97 1.22 4.95
CA SER A 48 -12.25 1.90 4.70
C SER A 48 -12.10 3.12 3.79
N LEU A 49 -10.98 3.85 3.93
CA LEU A 49 -10.69 5.00 3.08
C LEU A 49 -10.51 4.58 1.62
N LEU A 50 -9.93 3.41 1.36
CA LEU A 50 -9.83 2.87 0.00
C LEU A 50 -11.24 2.66 -0.59
N TRP A 51 -12.10 1.95 0.13
CA TRP A 51 -13.47 1.68 -0.32
C TRP A 51 -14.25 2.98 -0.59
N GLU A 52 -14.12 3.98 0.27
CA GLU A 52 -14.77 5.28 0.11
C GLU A 52 -14.40 5.99 -1.20
N HIS A 53 -13.14 5.89 -1.65
CA HIS A 53 -12.68 6.55 -2.86
C HIS A 53 -13.09 5.82 -4.14
N ILE A 54 -13.13 4.48 -4.12
CA ILE A 54 -13.33 3.71 -5.36
C ILE A 54 -14.79 3.30 -5.60
N LYS A 55 -15.64 3.26 -4.57
CA LYS A 55 -16.96 2.57 -4.64
C LYS A 55 -17.85 3.07 -5.77
N ASN A 56 -17.69 4.34 -6.15
CA ASN A 56 -18.45 4.96 -7.24
C ASN A 56 -17.88 4.62 -8.63
N ASP A 57 -16.63 4.17 -8.70
CA ASP A 57 -15.96 3.78 -9.94
C ASP A 57 -16.11 2.28 -10.25
N VAL A 58 -16.50 1.48 -9.24
CA VAL A 58 -16.69 0.03 -9.41
C VAL A 58 -17.95 -0.24 -10.22
N VAL A 59 -17.77 -0.88 -11.38
CA VAL A 59 -18.88 -1.31 -12.23
C VAL A 59 -19.18 -2.77 -11.91
N PHE A 60 -20.27 -3.02 -11.20
CA PHE A 60 -20.70 -4.38 -10.85
C PHE A 60 -21.38 -5.09 -12.03
N ALA A 61 -21.13 -6.39 -12.14
CA ALA A 61 -21.78 -7.30 -13.07
C ALA A 61 -22.32 -8.54 -12.34
N PRO A 62 -23.43 -9.15 -12.82
CA PRO A 62 -23.99 -10.38 -12.24
C PRO A 62 -23.03 -11.57 -12.20
N ASN A 63 -22.07 -11.62 -13.15
CA ASN A 63 -21.03 -12.63 -13.26
C ASN A 63 -19.66 -12.15 -12.72
N GLY A 64 -19.63 -11.05 -11.96
CA GLY A 64 -18.40 -10.52 -11.38
C GLY A 64 -17.82 -11.44 -10.30
N TYR A 65 -16.50 -11.36 -10.14
CA TYR A 65 -15.75 -12.17 -9.20
C TYR A 65 -15.09 -11.31 -8.15
N THR A 66 -15.06 -11.81 -6.92
CA THR A 66 -14.28 -11.23 -5.83
C THR A 66 -13.11 -12.14 -5.54
N ILE A 67 -11.90 -11.62 -5.73
CA ILE A 67 -10.64 -12.36 -5.66
C ILE A 67 -9.91 -11.96 -4.39
N PHE A 68 -9.50 -12.95 -3.60
CA PHE A 68 -8.65 -12.78 -2.43
C PHE A 68 -7.28 -13.35 -2.73
N ASP A 69 -6.24 -12.57 -2.47
CA ASP A 69 -4.85 -13.01 -2.65
C ASP A 69 -3.96 -12.46 -1.54
N ASP A 70 -3.12 -13.32 -0.97
CA ASP A 70 -2.16 -12.94 0.06
C ASP A 70 -0.77 -12.67 -0.53
N THR A 71 -0.15 -11.59 -0.08
CA THR A 71 1.19 -11.16 -0.49
C THR A 71 2.07 -10.96 0.73
N VAL A 72 3.29 -11.46 0.64
CA VAL A 72 4.34 -11.28 1.65
C VAL A 72 5.29 -10.16 1.22
N LEU A 73 5.15 -8.99 1.84
CA LEU A 73 6.03 -7.85 1.61
C LEU A 73 7.34 -8.03 2.36
N ASN A 74 8.41 -8.32 1.64
CA ASN A 74 9.74 -8.53 2.23
C ASN A 74 10.27 -7.25 2.90
N LYS A 75 10.71 -7.38 4.15
CA LYS A 75 11.28 -6.30 4.98
C LYS A 75 12.55 -6.75 5.72
N ARG A 76 13.37 -7.62 5.12
CA ARG A 76 14.63 -8.16 5.70
C ARG A 76 15.53 -7.12 6.39
N ASN A 77 15.61 -5.92 5.83
CA ASN A 77 16.53 -4.88 6.30
C ASN A 77 15.96 -4.01 7.43
N THR A 78 14.76 -4.31 7.96
CA THR A 78 14.14 -3.51 9.01
C THR A 78 14.08 -4.27 10.34
N LYS A 79 14.51 -3.61 11.41
CA LYS A 79 14.40 -4.12 12.79
C LYS A 79 13.33 -3.39 13.62
N LYS A 80 12.70 -2.35 13.06
CA LYS A 80 11.85 -1.39 13.80
C LYS A 80 10.39 -1.36 13.35
N ILE A 81 9.96 -2.27 12.48
CA ILE A 81 8.55 -2.29 12.05
C ILE A 81 7.78 -3.22 12.98
N GLU A 82 7.03 -2.63 13.92
CA GLU A 82 5.91 -3.19 14.72
C GLU A 82 5.42 -4.54 14.22
N ILE A 83 4.74 -4.42 13.09
CA ILE A 83 4.02 -5.53 12.51
C ILE A 83 4.98 -6.60 11.97
N ALA A 84 6.13 -6.27 11.38
CA ALA A 84 6.94 -7.21 10.59
C ALA A 84 7.35 -8.49 11.35
N ARG A 85 7.25 -9.65 10.68
CA ARG A 85 7.44 -10.98 11.28
C ARG A 85 8.12 -11.96 10.33
N SER A 86 8.58 -13.09 10.86
CA SER A 86 9.10 -14.19 10.06
C SER A 86 7.96 -14.92 9.34
N GLN A 87 7.96 -14.91 8.01
CA GLN A 87 7.01 -15.65 7.17
C GLN A 87 7.76 -16.37 6.06
N TYR A 88 7.22 -17.49 5.59
CA TYR A 88 7.75 -18.14 4.40
C TYR A 88 7.43 -17.30 3.16
N SER A 89 8.43 -17.07 2.31
CA SER A 89 8.26 -16.43 1.01
C SER A 89 8.70 -17.40 -0.07
N GLY A 90 7.77 -17.87 -0.88
CA GLY A 90 8.06 -18.72 -2.04
C GLY A 90 9.03 -18.03 -3.01
N ALA A 91 8.88 -16.71 -3.19
CA ALA A 91 9.77 -15.90 -4.03
C ALA A 91 11.23 -15.94 -3.55
N THR A 92 11.47 -16.11 -2.24
CA THR A 92 12.83 -16.27 -1.72
C THR A 92 13.21 -17.72 -1.40
N GLY A 93 12.29 -18.67 -1.56
CA GLY A 93 12.49 -20.07 -1.18
C GLY A 93 12.74 -20.30 0.31
N GLY A 94 12.27 -19.41 1.20
CA GLY A 94 12.60 -19.52 2.63
C GLY A 94 11.93 -18.49 3.54
N ILE A 95 12.24 -18.58 4.83
CA ILE A 95 11.71 -17.68 5.85
C ILE A 95 12.34 -16.28 5.72
N THR A 96 11.53 -15.24 5.82
CA THR A 96 11.94 -13.85 5.73
C THR A 96 11.15 -12.95 6.66
N THR A 97 11.81 -11.95 7.25
CA THR A 97 11.13 -10.84 7.92
C THR A 97 10.30 -10.08 6.90
N SER A 98 9.00 -9.93 7.16
CA SER A 98 8.03 -9.46 6.18
C SER A 98 6.70 -9.02 6.79
N ILE A 99 5.86 -8.41 5.95
CA ILE A 99 4.49 -8.01 6.27
C ILE A 99 3.53 -8.80 5.39
N GLY A 100 2.64 -9.57 6.00
CA GLY A 100 1.56 -10.24 5.28
C GLY A 100 0.44 -9.26 4.98
N VAL A 101 -0.03 -9.25 3.74
CA VAL A 101 -1.15 -8.41 3.29
C VAL A 101 -2.09 -9.29 2.49
N VAL A 102 -3.37 -9.30 2.84
CA VAL A 102 -4.42 -9.90 2.01
C VAL A 102 -5.05 -8.76 1.22
N SER A 103 -5.04 -8.88 -0.10
CA SER A 103 -5.72 -7.95 -1.01
C SER A 103 -7.07 -8.51 -1.42
N LEU A 104 -8.03 -7.62 -1.64
CA LEU A 104 -9.34 -7.95 -2.18
C LEU A 104 -9.55 -7.20 -3.47
N VAL A 105 -9.76 -7.93 -4.56
CA VAL A 105 -9.91 -7.38 -5.91
C VAL A 105 -11.25 -7.81 -6.49
N TYR A 106 -12.05 -6.85 -6.94
CA TYR A 106 -13.24 -7.13 -7.75
C TYR A 106 -12.85 -7.20 -9.22
N TYR A 107 -13.30 -8.25 -9.92
CA TYR A 107 -13.12 -8.44 -11.35
C TYR A 107 -14.48 -8.46 -12.03
N ASN A 108 -14.68 -7.58 -13.00
CA ASN A 108 -15.82 -7.59 -13.89
C ASN A 108 -15.41 -8.20 -15.24
N PRO A 109 -15.89 -9.41 -15.58
CA PRO A 109 -15.54 -10.08 -16.83
C PRO A 109 -16.19 -9.46 -18.06
N ASP A 110 -17.37 -8.83 -17.92
CA ASP A 110 -18.11 -8.24 -19.05
C ASP A 110 -17.33 -7.09 -19.70
N ILE A 111 -16.55 -6.35 -18.90
CA ILE A 111 -15.72 -5.24 -19.38
C ILE A 111 -14.23 -5.48 -19.20
N ASN A 112 -13.84 -6.67 -18.72
CA ASN A 112 -12.46 -7.07 -18.44
C ASN A 112 -11.70 -6.04 -17.58
N ARG A 113 -12.26 -5.65 -16.43
CA ARG A 113 -11.66 -4.66 -15.51
C ARG A 113 -11.57 -5.15 -14.08
N PHE A 114 -10.57 -4.60 -13.38
CA PHE A 114 -10.25 -4.93 -12.00
C PHE A 114 -10.26 -3.67 -11.13
N TRP A 115 -10.73 -3.81 -9.89
CA TRP A 115 -10.67 -2.77 -8.86
C TRP A 115 -10.17 -3.39 -7.57
N VAL A 116 -9.15 -2.80 -6.95
CA VAL A 116 -8.73 -3.19 -5.60
C VAL A 116 -9.73 -2.58 -4.62
N ILE A 117 -10.50 -3.40 -3.92
CA ILE A 117 -11.63 -2.95 -3.10
C ILE A 117 -11.40 -2.94 -1.60
N ASP A 118 -10.47 -3.76 -1.12
CA ASP A 118 -10.07 -3.79 0.29
C ASP A 118 -8.63 -4.32 0.40
N TYR A 119 -8.01 -4.10 1.55
CA TYR A 119 -6.79 -4.79 1.95
C TYR A 119 -6.77 -4.99 3.46
N ARG A 120 -6.18 -6.09 3.90
CA ARG A 120 -5.98 -6.38 5.33
C ARG A 120 -4.51 -6.67 5.56
N ILE A 121 -3.91 -5.88 6.45
CA ILE A 121 -2.57 -6.18 6.93
C ILE A 121 -2.71 -7.24 8.00
N PHE A 122 -2.08 -8.39 7.79
CA PHE A 122 -2.02 -9.40 8.82
C PHE A 122 -1.29 -8.83 10.03
N SER A 123 -1.94 -8.89 11.18
CA SER A 123 -1.34 -8.60 12.47
C SER A 123 -1.88 -9.65 13.41
N SER A 124 -1.07 -10.65 13.75
CA SER A 124 -1.26 -11.32 15.03
C SER A 124 -1.11 -10.21 16.07
N ARG A 125 -2.13 -9.96 16.89
CA ARG A 125 -1.92 -9.10 18.06
C ARG A 125 -0.80 -9.71 18.94
N PRO A 126 -0.09 -8.87 19.71
CA PRO A 126 0.98 -9.31 20.60
C PRO A 126 0.50 -10.35 21.61
#